data_AF-A0A933WUB6-F1
#
_entry.id   AF-A0A933WUB6-F1
#
_cell.length_a   1.000
_cell.length_b   1.000
_cell.length_c   1.000
_cell.angle_alpha   90.00
_cell.angle_beta   90.00
_cell.angle_gamma   90.00
#
_symmetry.space_group_name_H-M   'P 1'
#
loop_
_entity.id
_entity.type
_entity.pdbx_description
1 polymer ?
#
loop_
_entity_poly.entity_id
_entity_poly.type
_entity_poly.pdbx_seq_one_letter_code
_entity_poly.pdbx_strand_id
1 'polypeptide(L)'
;MSRRMTIVFDDEELYTALKVAAARTHRPAKDLVADALQLMFEATSDEHATILMRARMKAYAKVGGTPVEKILEELGLTKEPAAVRD
;
A
#
# COMPACT_ATOMS: atom_id res chain seq x y z
N MET A 1 -19.91 5.39 18.44
CA MET A 1 -19.97 6.81 18.03
C MET A 1 -19.42 6.92 16.62
N SER A 2 -20.23 7.33 15.64
CA SER A 2 -19.78 7.51 14.26
C SER A 2 -19.29 8.93 14.02
N ARG A 3 -18.02 9.10 13.62
CA ARG A 3 -17.48 10.39 13.17
C ARG A 3 -18.03 10.70 11.78
N ARG A 4 -18.43 11.95 11.54
CA ARG A 4 -18.95 12.42 10.24
C ARG A 4 -17.89 13.27 9.55
N MET A 5 -17.84 13.14 8.23
CA MET A 5 -16.96 13.90 7.34
C MET A 5 -17.77 14.30 6.11
N THR A 6 -17.52 15.51 5.59
CA THR A 6 -18.08 16.00 4.33
C THR A 6 -16.97 16.04 3.31
N ILE A 7 -17.24 15.52 2.10
CA ILE A 7 -16.32 15.51 0.97
C ILE A 7 -16.93 16.38 -0.12
N VAL A 8 -16.14 17.29 -0.68
CA VAL A 8 -16.50 18.11 -1.83
C VAL A 8 -15.77 17.57 -3.06
N PHE A 9 -16.48 17.44 -4.17
CA PHE A 9 -15.92 17.06 -5.46
C PHE A 9 -15.87 18.30 -6.34
N ASP A 10 -14.66 18.78 -6.65
CA ASP A 10 -14.48 19.92 -7.56
C ASP A 10 -14.64 19.50 -9.03
N ASP A 11 -14.49 18.20 -9.32
CA ASP A 11 -14.74 17.59 -10.62
C ASP A 11 -16.20 17.11 -10.72
N GLU A 12 -16.98 17.79 -11.56
CA GLU A 12 -18.40 17.50 -11.79
C GLU A 12 -18.63 16.16 -12.51
N GLU A 13 -17.71 15.74 -13.38
CA GLU A 13 -17.81 14.46 -14.08
C GLU A 13 -17.63 13.31 -13.10
N LEU A 14 -16.64 13.42 -12.20
CA LEU A 14 -16.39 12.44 -11.16
C LEU A 14 -17.58 12.31 -10.19
N TYR A 15 -18.14 13.45 -9.78
CA TYR A 15 -19.34 13.48 -8.94
C TYR A 15 -20.53 12.78 -9.62
N THR A 16 -20.73 13.05 -10.90
CA THR A 16 -21.82 12.44 -11.69
C THR A 16 -21.61 10.94 -11.85
N ALA A 17 -20.39 10.50 -12.18
CA ALA A 17 -20.05 9.10 -12.30
C ALA A 17 -20.31 8.33 -11.00
N LEU A 18 -19.95 8.92 -9.84
CA LEU A 18 -20.23 8.33 -8.53
C LEU A 18 -21.74 8.16 -8.28
N LYS A 19 -22.56 9.17 -8.63
CA LYS A 19 -24.02 9.05 -8.50
C LYS A 19 -24.61 7.95 -9.37
N VAL A 20 -24.15 7.87 -10.62
CA VAL A 20 -24.60 6.82 -11.55
C VAL A 20 -24.21 5.45 -11.02
N ALA A 21 -22.99 5.29 -10.51
CA ALA A 21 -22.54 4.04 -9.91
C ALA A 21 -23.37 3.66 -8.66
N ALA A 22 -23.67 4.63 -7.79
CA ALA A 22 -24.53 4.43 -6.63
C ALA A 22 -25.93 3.97 -7.02
N ALA A 23 -26.54 4.60 -8.03
CA ALA A 23 -27.86 4.23 -8.54
C ALA A 23 -27.85 2.83 -9.16
N ARG A 24 -26.86 2.52 -10.01
CA ARG A 24 -26.73 1.22 -10.70
C ARG A 24 -26.50 0.06 -9.74
N THR A 25 -25.80 0.30 -8.63
CA THR A 25 -25.48 -0.74 -7.64
C THR A 25 -26.49 -0.80 -6.49
N HIS A 26 -27.47 0.10 -6.46
CA HIS A 26 -28.39 0.29 -5.32
C HIS A 26 -27.65 0.49 -3.98
N ARG A 27 -26.46 1.09 -4.03
CA ARG A 27 -25.64 1.37 -2.83
C ARG A 27 -25.53 2.87 -2.58
N PRO A 28 -25.50 3.32 -1.32
CA PRO A 28 -25.17 4.70 -0.98
C PRO A 28 -23.79 5.10 -1.52
N ALA A 29 -23.67 6.33 -2.05
CA ALA A 29 -22.40 6.85 -2.55
C ALA A 29 -21.30 6.86 -1.47
N LYS A 30 -21.66 7.09 -0.20
CA LYS A 30 -20.71 7.05 0.93
C LYS A 30 -20.04 5.67 1.09
N ASP A 31 -20.74 4.59 0.75
CA ASP A 31 -20.22 3.22 0.90
C ASP A 31 -19.26 2.92 -0.25
N LEU A 32 -19.57 3.39 -1.46
CA LEU A 32 -18.65 3.30 -2.61
C LEU A 32 -17.36 4.09 -2.38
N VAL A 33 -17.47 5.29 -1.81
CA VAL A 33 -16.30 6.11 -1.44
C VAL A 33 -15.49 5.44 -0.33
N ALA A 34 -16.14 4.84 0.67
CA ALA A 34 -15.45 4.12 1.73
C ALA A 34 -14.66 2.92 1.17
N ASP A 35 -15.27 2.11 0.30
CA ASP A 35 -14.61 0.97 -0.35
C ASP A 35 -13.40 1.43 -1.19
N ALA A 36 -13.56 2.51 -1.97
CA ALA A 36 -12.48 3.05 -2.80
C ALA A 36 -11.30 3.57 -1.96
N LEU A 37 -11.59 4.26 -0.85
CA LEU A 37 -10.56 4.71 0.10
C LEU A 37 -9.88 3.54 0.80
N GLN A 38 -10.64 2.50 1.16
CA GLN A 38 -10.08 1.29 1.77
C GLN A 38 -9.13 0.58 0.79
N LEU A 39 -9.54 0.37 -0.46
CA LEU A 39 -8.68 -0.19 -1.50
C LEU A 39 -7.42 0.67 -1.74
N MET A 40 -7.55 1.99 -1.73
CA MET A 40 -6.42 2.91 -1.87
C MET A 40 -5.44 2.81 -0.70
N PHE A 41 -5.95 2.70 0.53
CA PHE A 41 -5.11 2.54 1.71
C PHE A 41 -4.47 1.14 1.81
N GLU A 42 -5.16 0.11 1.35
CA GLU A 42 -4.62 -1.24 1.24
C GLU A 42 -3.53 -1.30 0.15
N ALA A 43 -3.76 -0.68 -1.02
CA ALA A 43 -2.78 -0.60 -2.11
C ALA A 43 -1.53 0.20 -1.71
N THR A 44 -1.69 1.25 -0.89
CA THR A 44 -0.56 2.07 -0.43
C THR A 44 0.32 1.40 0.62
N SER A 45 -0.14 0.32 1.27
CA SER A 45 0.67 -0.44 2.23
C SER A 45 1.67 -1.39 1.57
N ASP A 46 1.40 -1.90 0.36
CA ASP A 46 2.29 -2.86 -0.35
C ASP A 46 3.00 -2.26 -1.58
N GLU A 47 2.35 -1.37 -2.34
CA GLU A 47 2.93 -0.89 -3.61
C GLU A 47 3.98 0.20 -3.42
N HIS A 48 3.81 1.11 -2.45
CA HIS A 48 4.81 2.14 -2.14
C HIS A 48 6.08 1.54 -1.53
N ALA A 49 5.94 0.52 -0.68
CA ALA A 49 7.07 -0.22 -0.14
C ALA A 49 7.87 -0.88 -1.27
N THR A 50 7.18 -1.51 -2.23
CA THR A 50 7.83 -2.23 -3.34
C THR A 50 8.54 -1.30 -4.31
N ILE A 51 7.95 -0.15 -4.66
CA ILE A 51 8.57 0.82 -5.57
C ILE A 51 9.79 1.48 -4.91
N LEU A 52 9.66 1.92 -3.65
CA LEU A 52 10.76 2.53 -2.90
C LEU A 52 11.88 1.52 -2.64
N MET A 53 11.54 0.26 -2.36
CA MET A 53 12.49 -0.84 -2.20
C MET A 53 13.21 -1.16 -3.51
N ARG A 54 12.52 -1.24 -4.65
CA ARG A 54 13.16 -1.44 -5.96
C ARG A 54 14.10 -0.29 -6.33
N ALA A 55 13.70 0.96 -6.06
CA ALA A 55 14.56 2.13 -6.29
C ALA A 55 15.82 2.08 -5.40
N ARG A 56 15.67 1.73 -4.11
CA ARG A 56 16.78 1.55 -3.18
C ARG A 56 17.69 0.39 -3.55
N MET A 57 17.14 -0.77 -3.95
CA MET A 57 17.91 -1.92 -4.42
C MET A 57 18.71 -1.60 -5.67
N LYS A 58 18.15 -0.84 -6.62
CA LYS A 58 18.87 -0.40 -7.83
C LYS A 58 20.04 0.52 -7.49
N ALA A 59 19.86 1.44 -6.54
CA ALA A 59 20.94 2.30 -6.07
C ALA A 59 22.01 1.52 -5.29
N TYR A 60 21.60 0.57 -4.44
CA TYR A 60 22.48 -0.30 -3.68
C TYR A 60 23.32 -1.23 -4.58
N ALA A 61 22.71 -1.81 -5.62
CA ALA A 61 23.41 -2.64 -6.59
C ALA A 61 24.47 -1.85 -7.39
N LYS A 62 24.25 -0.56 -7.67
CA LYS A 62 25.22 0.29 -8.37
C LYS A 62 26.50 0.53 -7.56
N VAL A 63 26.43 0.48 -6.24
CA VAL A 63 27.59 0.65 -5.35
C VAL A 63 28.21 -0.68 -4.91
N GLY A 64 27.81 -1.79 -5.55
CA GLY A 64 28.32 -3.14 -5.28
C GLY A 64 27.63 -3.86 -4.11
N GLY A 65 26.77 -3.17 -3.37
CA GLY A 65 26.13 -3.69 -2.17
C GLY A 65 27.11 -4.07 -1.06
N THR A 66 26.59 -4.71 -0.02
CA THR A 66 27.35 -5.27 1.10
C THR A 66 27.06 -6.76 1.15
N PRO A 67 28.08 -7.63 1.29
CA PRO A 67 27.88 -9.06 1.49
C PRO A 67 26.94 -9.33 2.67
N VAL A 68 26.00 -10.25 2.48
CA VAL A 68 25.01 -10.62 3.50
C VAL A 68 25.70 -11.09 4.79
N GLU A 69 26.84 -11.77 4.66
CA GLU A 69 27.63 -12.27 5.79
C GLU A 69 28.08 -11.13 6.71
N LYS A 70 28.50 -9.99 6.14
CA LYS A 70 28.93 -8.82 6.91
C LYS A 70 27.74 -8.13 7.60
N ILE A 71 26.59 -8.07 6.91
CA ILE A 71 25.36 -7.51 7.48
C ILE A 71 24.88 -8.36 8.66
N LEU A 72 24.91 -9.69 8.52
CA LEU A 72 24.53 -10.62 9.57
C LEU A 72 25.45 -10.50 10.79
N GLU A 73 26.76 -10.39 10.57
CA GLU A 73 27.75 -10.17 11.62
C GLU A 73 27.52 -8.85 12.38
N GLU A 74 27.30 -7.73 11.67
CA GLU A 74 26.99 -6.43 12.29
C GLU A 74 25.69 -6.44 13.11
N LEU A 75 24.72 -7.28 12.71
CA LEU A 75 23.45 -7.44 13.42
C LEU A 75 23.50 -8.52 14.52
N GLY A 76 24.64 -9.19 14.72
CA GLY A 76 24.77 -10.30 15.66
C GLY A 76 23.90 -11.51 15.31
N LEU A 77 23.55 -11.67 14.03
CA LEU A 77 22.71 -12.74 13.50
C LEU A 77 23.57 -13.82 12.86
N THR A 78 23.16 -15.08 13.00
CA THR A 78 23.77 -16.20 12.30
C THR A 78 22.95 -16.57 11.07
N LYS A 79 23.62 -17.14 10.06
CA LYS A 79 22.99 -17.66 8.83
C LYS A 79 22.28 -19.00 9.07
N GLU A 80 21.72 -19.21 10.26
CA GLU A 80 20.96 -20.43 10.52
C GLU A 80 19.61 -20.33 9.80
N PRO A 81 19.25 -21.31 8.95
CA PRO A 81 17.90 -21.38 8.45
C PRO A 81 16.96 -21.55 9.64
N ALA A 82 15.88 -20.76 9.70
CA ALA A 82 14.81 -21.00 10.64
C ALA A 82 14.43 -22.48 10.56
N ALA A 83 14.69 -23.24 11.63
CA ALA A 83 14.38 -24.66 11.67
C ALA A 83 12.91 -24.82 11.28
N VAL A 84 12.68 -25.53 10.17
CA VAL A 84 11.34 -25.97 9.78
C VAL A 84 10.89 -26.88 10.92
N ARG A 85 9.95 -26.39 11.73
CA ARG A 85 9.25 -27.22 12.72
C ARG A 85 8.15 -27.95 11.96
N ASP A 86 8.29 -29.27 11.87
CA ASP A 86 7.24 -30.19 11.44
C ASP A 86 6.03 -30.14 12.39
#